data_AF-A0A6A7G877-F1
#
_entry.id   AF-A0A6A7G877-F1
#
_cell.length_a   1.000
_cell.length_b   1.000
_cell.length_c   1.000
_cell.angle_alpha   90.00
_cell.angle_beta   90.00
_cell.angle_gamma   90.00
#
_symmetry.space_group_name_H-M   'P 1'
#
loop_
_entity.id
_entity.type
_entity.pdbx_description
1 polymer ?
#
loop_
_entity_poly.entity_id
_entity_poly.type
_entity_poly.pdbx_seq_one_letter_code
_entity_poly.pdbx_strand_id
1 'polypeptide(L)'
;MALFRCQNFHHSMNPRFRLHSQIFSNQISRKCRRSVRDKSIRQYSFFAPFSWFGKRFSSKTPHLAESPRYRQWMMKERTIWGVTQCPSSLAAHISFILLAISYGFSDMLHLRCLAVLSGIFMMFYNRWHPHGRPLWLPFRWNFMFCVINAVHIGLILDLERRSKNISRAEAQLYDTVFFATGLSQVDYMKLLNRGKFVKFKVGDKLTVEGTSNNRVYLIAHGGAKVIVNDKLVYELSEHQFVGEMGIAVGLRISTSLKSAASVEITKPTECLIWTRGALIDLLEENPDIAKGFQAAVSLDLARKALNGRGKPSSEDGADQPHTMNSRNFAQYVAILTAILSDGKTLPHERNILKRFRYLHLIEDSEHSRLLKERGWTDEEFENGAKESILKQEQEQNHPVQPAPDLSFFD
;
A
#
# COMPACT_ATOMS: atom_id res chain seq x y z
N MET A 1 14.00 25.64 29.78
CA MET A 1 14.24 25.11 31.14
C MET A 1 13.64 23.73 31.43
N ALA A 2 13.01 23.03 30.46
CA ALA A 2 12.54 21.65 30.62
C ALA A 2 13.40 20.58 29.90
N LEU A 3 14.52 20.98 29.27
CA LEU A 3 15.43 20.05 28.56
C LEU A 3 16.69 19.67 29.37
N PHE A 4 16.88 20.23 30.57
CA PHE A 4 18.06 19.98 31.40
C PHE A 4 17.84 18.97 32.55
N ARG A 5 16.69 18.29 32.61
CA ARG A 5 16.37 17.30 33.68
C ARG A 5 16.34 15.84 33.23
N CYS A 6 16.70 15.50 31.99
CA CYS A 6 16.76 14.11 31.53
C CYS A 6 18.16 13.46 31.61
N GLN A 7 19.24 14.21 31.88
CA GLN A 7 20.59 13.63 31.91
C GLN A 7 20.93 12.86 33.20
N ASN A 8 20.23 13.09 34.31
CA ASN A 8 20.60 12.51 35.60
C ASN A 8 19.93 11.15 35.95
N PHE A 9 19.17 10.54 35.02
CA PHE A 9 18.52 9.24 35.25
C PHE A 9 19.24 8.05 34.58
N HIS A 10 20.45 8.25 34.05
CA HIS A 10 21.18 7.22 33.30
C HIS A 10 22.19 6.40 34.13
N HIS A 11 22.39 6.72 35.42
CA HIS A 11 23.46 6.11 36.20
C HIS A 11 23.08 4.82 36.98
N SER A 12 21.81 4.37 36.98
CA SER A 12 21.42 3.14 37.69
C SER A 12 20.68 2.08 36.87
N MET A 13 20.75 2.11 35.53
CA MET A 13 20.11 1.08 34.69
C MET A 13 21.08 0.02 34.15
N ASN A 14 20.64 -1.23 34.30
CA ASN A 14 21.23 -2.49 33.87
C ASN A 14 21.64 -2.47 32.37
N PRO A 15 22.85 -2.96 32.01
CA PRO A 15 23.40 -2.87 30.65
C PRO A 15 22.53 -3.51 29.55
N ARG A 16 21.70 -4.51 29.85
CA ARG A 16 20.77 -5.11 28.85
C ARG A 16 19.64 -4.17 28.44
N PHE A 17 19.18 -3.28 29.32
CA PHE A 17 18.14 -2.28 29.00
C PHE A 17 18.68 -1.11 28.16
N ARG A 18 19.99 -0.82 28.28
CA ARG A 18 20.66 0.24 27.51
C ARG A 18 20.70 -0.08 26.01
N LEU A 19 20.91 -1.35 25.66
CA LEU A 19 20.95 -1.83 24.28
C LEU A 19 19.56 -1.80 23.62
N HIS A 20 18.51 -2.25 24.34
CA HIS A 20 17.14 -2.22 23.83
C HIS A 20 16.62 -0.79 23.59
N SER A 21 16.96 0.15 24.47
CA SER A 21 16.61 1.57 24.30
C SER A 21 17.31 2.21 23.09
N GLN A 22 18.59 1.91 22.86
CA GLN A 22 19.33 2.39 21.69
C GLN A 22 18.83 1.78 20.38
N ILE A 23 18.45 0.48 20.37
CA ILE A 23 17.87 -0.18 19.19
C ILE A 23 16.49 0.39 18.87
N PHE A 24 15.66 0.64 19.88
CA PHE A 24 14.32 1.22 19.70
C PHE A 24 14.38 2.68 19.20
N SER A 25 15.29 3.49 19.76
CA SER A 25 15.56 4.86 19.31
C SER A 25 16.08 4.90 17.86
N ASN A 26 16.99 3.98 17.50
CA ASN A 26 17.53 3.88 16.14
C ASN A 26 16.49 3.36 15.13
N GLN A 27 15.58 2.47 15.53
CA GLN A 27 14.46 2.03 14.67
C GLN A 27 13.43 3.15 14.43
N ILE A 28 13.09 3.94 15.46
CA ILE A 28 12.21 5.10 15.32
C ILE A 28 12.85 6.19 14.44
N SER A 29 14.14 6.46 14.63
CA SER A 29 14.91 7.41 13.80
C SER A 29 14.99 6.98 12.33
N ARG A 30 15.14 5.67 12.05
CA ARG A 30 15.14 5.11 10.68
C ARG A 30 13.76 5.12 10.04
N LYS A 31 12.68 4.86 10.80
CA LYS A 31 11.29 4.98 10.32
C LYS A 31 10.92 6.43 10.00
N CYS A 32 11.32 7.39 10.85
CA CYS A 32 11.15 8.82 10.58
C CYS A 32 11.94 9.27 9.36
N ARG A 33 13.19 8.81 9.18
CA ARG A 33 14.01 9.20 8.00
C ARG A 33 13.54 8.61 6.68
N ARG A 34 12.90 7.43 6.67
CA ARG A 34 12.29 6.86 5.46
C ARG A 34 10.95 7.51 5.09
N SER A 35 10.15 7.92 6.08
CA SER A 35 8.89 8.64 5.85
C SER A 35 9.07 10.05 5.26
N VAL A 36 10.28 10.63 5.32
CA VAL A 36 10.58 11.98 4.79
C VAL A 36 11.07 11.95 3.32
N ARG A 37 11.32 10.77 2.73
CA ARG A 37 11.90 10.65 1.39
C ARG A 37 10.89 10.30 0.28
N ASP A 38 9.62 10.06 0.63
CA ASP A 38 8.54 9.74 -0.30
C ASP A 38 7.79 11.01 -0.72
N LYS A 39 7.90 11.38 -1.99
CA LYS A 39 7.37 12.62 -2.57
C LYS A 39 5.87 12.54 -2.95
N SER A 40 5.13 11.55 -2.49
CA SER A 40 3.69 11.41 -2.82
C SER A 40 2.73 11.69 -1.67
N ILE A 41 3.21 11.81 -0.43
CA ILE A 41 2.42 12.29 0.70
C ILE A 41 2.74 13.77 0.86
N ARG A 42 1.77 14.64 0.54
CA ARG A 42 1.78 16.01 1.08
C ARG A 42 1.80 15.90 2.60
N GLN A 43 3.00 15.88 3.19
CA GLN A 43 3.19 16.17 4.61
C GLN A 43 2.72 17.60 4.78
N TYR A 44 1.45 17.78 5.12
CA TYR A 44 1.01 18.99 5.78
C TYR A 44 1.74 19.00 7.12
N SER A 45 2.91 19.63 7.18
CA SER A 45 3.56 20.02 8.42
C SER A 45 2.62 20.98 9.15
N PHE A 46 1.67 20.41 9.91
CA PHE A 46 0.65 21.17 10.65
C PHE A 46 1.20 21.85 11.91
N PHE A 47 2.49 21.65 12.22
CA PHE A 47 3.17 22.42 13.26
C PHE A 47 3.75 23.69 12.66
N ALA A 48 2.86 24.65 12.36
CA ALA A 48 3.28 26.04 12.28
C ALA A 48 3.89 26.44 13.64
N PRO A 49 5.01 27.19 13.68
CA PRO A 49 5.58 27.64 14.93
C PRO A 49 4.52 28.44 15.69
N PHE A 50 4.39 28.13 16.99
CA PHE A 50 3.39 28.67 17.95
C PHE A 50 3.24 30.21 17.89
N SER A 51 4.24 30.92 17.34
CA SER A 51 4.28 32.36 17.14
C SER A 51 3.42 32.88 15.97
N TRP A 52 3.10 32.08 14.95
CA TRP A 52 2.40 32.55 13.74
C TRP A 52 0.96 32.99 14.01
N PHE A 53 0.24 32.27 14.88
CA PHE A 53 -1.14 32.62 15.23
C PHE A 53 -1.23 33.86 16.17
N GLY A 54 -0.13 34.35 16.73
CA GLY A 54 -0.12 35.43 17.72
C GLY A 54 -0.49 36.81 17.18
N LYS A 55 -0.16 37.12 15.92
CA LYS A 55 -0.15 38.51 15.42
C LYS A 55 -1.24 38.89 14.42
N ARG A 56 -1.95 37.93 13.79
CA ARG A 56 -2.80 38.23 12.60
C ARG A 56 -4.30 38.35 12.86
N PHE A 57 -4.80 38.02 14.06
CA PHE A 57 -6.22 38.08 14.40
C PHE A 57 -6.63 39.27 15.30
N SER A 58 -5.74 40.23 15.50
CA SER A 58 -6.00 41.37 16.40
C SER A 58 -6.59 42.62 15.75
N SER A 59 -6.74 42.72 14.42
CA SER A 59 -6.99 44.04 13.82
C SER A 59 -8.20 44.26 12.93
N LYS A 60 -8.98 43.26 12.49
CA LYS A 60 -10.21 43.54 11.71
C LYS A 60 -11.28 42.44 11.88
N THR A 61 -12.15 42.60 12.86
CA THR A 61 -13.42 41.85 12.97
C THR A 61 -14.53 42.59 12.20
N PRO A 62 -15.40 41.89 11.45
CA PRO A 62 -16.49 42.54 10.70
C PRO A 62 -17.51 43.18 11.65
N HIS A 63 -17.93 44.40 11.31
CA HIS A 63 -18.69 45.38 12.10
C HIS A 63 -20.06 44.89 12.68
N LEU A 64 -20.56 43.73 12.24
CA LEU A 64 -21.84 43.15 12.69
C LEU A 64 -21.73 42.40 14.02
N ALA A 65 -20.63 41.67 14.24
CA ALA A 65 -20.44 40.82 15.43
C ALA A 65 -20.08 41.61 16.71
N GLU A 66 -19.70 42.88 16.55
CA GLU A 66 -19.36 43.81 17.63
C GLU A 66 -20.46 44.83 17.93
N SER A 67 -21.62 44.74 17.26
CA SER A 67 -22.72 45.62 17.58
C SER A 67 -23.05 45.49 19.09
N PRO A 68 -23.06 46.60 19.85
CA PRO A 68 -23.28 46.56 21.30
C PRO A 68 -24.58 45.83 21.66
N ARG A 69 -25.59 45.95 20.80
CA ARG A 69 -26.90 45.29 20.92
C ARG A 69 -26.81 43.77 20.84
N TYR A 70 -26.07 43.20 19.88
CA TYR A 70 -25.93 41.76 19.75
C TYR A 70 -25.16 41.17 20.93
N ARG A 71 -24.07 41.82 21.33
CA ARG A 71 -23.27 41.40 22.49
C ARG A 71 -24.07 41.47 23.79
N GLN A 72 -24.86 42.53 23.99
CA GLN A 72 -25.77 42.66 25.12
C GLN A 72 -26.85 41.57 25.12
N TRP A 73 -27.45 41.29 23.96
CA TRP A 73 -28.46 40.23 23.84
C TRP A 73 -27.91 38.84 24.17
N MET A 74 -26.69 38.55 23.69
CA MET A 74 -25.96 37.30 23.90
C MET A 74 -25.58 37.03 25.35
N MET A 75 -25.31 38.09 26.11
CA MET A 75 -24.92 38.03 27.52
C MET A 75 -26.08 38.36 28.46
N LYS A 76 -27.26 38.72 27.93
CA LYS A 76 -28.44 39.02 28.75
C LYS A 76 -28.89 37.75 29.45
N GLU A 77 -28.81 37.77 30.77
CA GLU A 77 -29.35 36.73 31.63
C GLU A 77 -30.87 36.64 31.47
N ARG A 78 -31.37 35.42 31.38
CA ARG A 78 -32.79 35.11 31.31
C ARG A 78 -33.07 33.98 32.28
N THR A 79 -34.13 34.11 33.04
CA THR A 79 -34.61 33.03 33.90
C THR A 79 -35.51 32.14 33.07
N ILE A 80 -35.06 30.92 32.80
CA ILE A 80 -35.82 29.92 32.04
C ILE A 80 -35.94 28.70 32.97
N TRP A 81 -37.17 28.30 33.30
CA TRP A 81 -37.48 27.20 34.25
C TRP A 81 -36.77 27.34 35.62
N GLY A 82 -36.69 28.55 36.17
CA GLY A 82 -36.06 28.81 37.47
C GLY A 82 -34.53 28.87 37.47
N VAL A 83 -33.88 28.64 36.32
CA VAL A 83 -32.42 28.74 36.18
C VAL A 83 -32.06 29.99 35.39
N THR A 84 -31.21 30.84 35.95
CA THR A 84 -30.68 32.02 35.27
C THR A 84 -29.58 31.58 34.31
N GLN A 85 -29.84 31.67 33.00
CA GLN A 85 -28.87 31.36 31.96
C GLN A 85 -28.80 32.47 30.92
N CYS A 86 -27.62 32.69 30.35
CA CYS A 86 -27.45 33.50 29.16
C CYS A 86 -27.34 32.59 27.91
N PRO A 87 -27.69 33.08 26.70
CA PRO A 87 -27.55 32.32 25.46
C PRO A 87 -26.14 31.72 25.25
N SER A 88 -25.10 32.40 25.71
CA SER A 88 -23.73 31.89 25.68
C SER A 88 -23.52 30.64 26.56
N SER A 89 -24.10 30.62 27.77
CA SER A 89 -24.06 29.46 28.68
C SER A 89 -24.79 28.26 28.08
N LEU A 90 -25.89 28.50 27.37
CA LEU A 90 -26.62 27.44 26.67
C LEU A 90 -25.76 26.81 25.58
N ALA A 91 -25.02 27.61 24.81
CA ALA A 91 -24.07 27.12 23.82
C ALA A 91 -22.97 26.24 24.46
N ALA A 92 -22.49 26.60 25.66
CA ALA A 92 -21.56 25.74 26.39
C ALA A 92 -22.16 24.38 26.74
N HIS A 93 -23.37 24.34 27.31
CA HIS A 93 -24.06 23.08 27.61
C HIS A 93 -24.29 22.22 26.37
N ILE A 94 -24.74 22.82 25.26
CA ILE A 94 -24.91 22.12 23.98
C ILE A 94 -23.57 21.52 23.52
N SER A 95 -22.47 22.27 23.61
CA SER A 95 -21.15 21.76 23.22
C SER A 95 -20.73 20.52 24.02
N PHE A 96 -20.95 20.51 25.33
CA PHE A 96 -20.62 19.37 26.18
C PHE A 96 -21.53 18.17 25.96
N ILE A 97 -22.83 18.39 25.75
CA ILE A 97 -23.78 17.33 25.42
C ILE A 97 -23.40 16.67 24.10
N LEU A 98 -23.11 17.46 23.06
CA LEU A 98 -22.67 16.93 21.76
C LEU A 98 -21.36 16.16 21.87
N LEU A 99 -20.42 16.64 22.69
CA LEU A 99 -19.16 15.94 22.94
C LEU A 99 -19.41 14.60 23.67
N ALA A 100 -20.30 14.58 24.67
CA ALA A 100 -20.65 13.36 25.38
C ALA A 100 -21.33 12.33 24.45
N ILE A 101 -22.28 12.78 23.61
CA ILE A 101 -22.91 11.95 22.59
C ILE A 101 -21.86 11.40 21.63
N SER A 102 -20.86 12.19 21.26
CA SER A 102 -19.80 11.74 20.34
C SER A 102 -19.03 10.52 20.86
N TYR A 103 -18.85 10.38 22.18
CA TYR A 103 -18.20 9.20 22.77
C TYR A 103 -19.04 7.92 22.67
N GLY A 104 -20.33 8.02 22.37
CA GLY A 104 -21.21 6.88 22.13
C GLY A 104 -21.22 6.36 20.69
N PHE A 105 -20.61 7.06 19.74
CA PHE A 105 -20.57 6.64 18.33
C PHE A 105 -19.27 5.90 17.99
N SER A 106 -19.42 4.72 17.39
CA SER A 106 -18.29 3.94 16.87
C SER A 106 -17.88 4.34 15.45
N ASP A 107 -18.79 4.96 14.69
CA ASP A 107 -18.52 5.39 13.33
C ASP A 107 -17.64 6.66 13.30
N MET A 108 -16.53 6.57 12.57
CA MET A 108 -15.56 7.63 12.42
C MET A 108 -16.16 8.88 11.75
N LEU A 109 -17.14 8.77 10.84
CA LEU A 109 -17.74 9.96 10.22
C LEU A 109 -18.59 10.75 11.24
N HIS A 110 -19.50 10.06 11.93
CA HIS A 110 -20.39 10.65 12.94
C HIS A 110 -19.59 11.29 14.08
N LEU A 111 -18.55 10.61 14.57
CA LEU A 111 -17.65 11.12 15.60
C LEU A 111 -17.03 12.47 15.19
N ARG A 112 -16.55 12.59 13.94
CA ARG A 112 -15.91 13.82 13.44
C ARG A 112 -16.92 14.95 13.24
N CYS A 113 -18.12 14.64 12.72
CA CYS A 113 -19.19 15.62 12.56
C CYS A 113 -19.63 16.21 13.91
N LEU A 114 -19.83 15.37 14.92
CA LEU A 114 -20.19 15.79 16.27
C LEU A 114 -19.06 16.60 16.93
N ALA A 115 -17.80 16.21 16.72
CA ALA A 115 -16.64 16.97 17.22
C ALA A 115 -16.57 18.38 16.61
N VAL A 116 -16.84 18.54 15.31
CA VAL A 116 -16.91 19.87 14.66
C VAL A 116 -18.08 20.68 15.21
N LEU A 117 -19.26 20.08 15.31
CA LEU A 117 -20.46 20.78 15.80
C LEU A 117 -20.27 21.24 17.26
N SER A 118 -19.78 20.35 18.13
CA SER A 118 -19.43 20.68 19.52
C SER A 118 -18.40 21.80 19.57
N GLY A 119 -17.33 21.73 18.77
CA GLY A 119 -16.29 22.75 18.69
C GLY A 119 -16.81 24.12 18.25
N ILE A 120 -17.78 24.19 17.33
CA ILE A 120 -18.43 25.44 16.91
C ILE A 120 -19.20 26.09 18.09
N PHE A 121 -19.99 25.32 18.83
CA PHE A 121 -20.69 25.81 20.01
C PHE A 121 -19.71 26.24 21.12
N MET A 122 -18.62 25.49 21.30
CA MET A 122 -17.55 25.82 22.25
C MET A 122 -16.81 27.11 21.85
N MET A 123 -16.54 27.32 20.57
CA MET A 123 -15.96 28.57 20.05
C MET A 123 -16.90 29.76 20.28
N PHE A 124 -18.21 29.56 20.09
CA PHE A 124 -19.21 30.58 20.35
C PHE A 124 -19.23 30.99 21.83
N TYR A 125 -19.27 30.03 22.76
CA TYR A 125 -19.17 30.30 24.19
C TYR A 125 -17.87 31.06 24.56
N ASN A 126 -16.72 30.59 24.08
CA ASN A 126 -15.43 31.22 24.37
C ASN A 126 -15.31 32.64 23.81
N ARG A 127 -16.02 32.97 22.71
CA ARG A 127 -16.03 34.31 22.11
C ARG A 127 -16.93 35.29 22.86
N TRP A 128 -18.10 34.84 23.34
CA TRP A 128 -19.07 35.62 24.10
C TRP A 128 -19.15 35.16 25.55
N HIS A 129 -18.00 35.02 26.18
CA HIS A 129 -17.92 34.52 27.54
C HIS A 129 -18.59 35.48 28.54
N PRO A 130 -19.41 34.99 29.50
CA PRO A 130 -20.22 35.83 30.40
C PRO A 130 -19.41 36.84 31.21
N HIS A 131 -18.16 36.50 31.58
CA HIS A 131 -17.24 37.39 32.30
C HIS A 131 -16.62 38.51 31.43
N GLY A 132 -17.26 38.88 30.32
CA GLY A 132 -16.95 40.06 29.52
C GLY A 132 -15.72 39.98 28.61
N ARG A 133 -14.78 39.07 28.87
CA ARG A 133 -13.54 38.88 28.08
C ARG A 133 -13.57 37.61 27.23
N PRO A 134 -13.33 37.68 25.91
CA PRO A 134 -13.18 36.49 25.07
C PRO A 134 -11.99 35.64 25.50
N LEU A 135 -12.20 34.34 25.62
CA LEU A 135 -11.16 33.36 25.93
C LEU A 135 -10.47 32.91 24.63
N TRP A 136 -9.53 33.73 24.16
CA TRP A 136 -8.83 33.51 22.89
C TRP A 136 -8.01 32.22 22.82
N LEU A 137 -7.44 31.79 23.95
CA LEU A 137 -6.63 30.56 24.00
C LEU A 137 -7.50 29.33 23.71
N PRO A 138 -8.56 29.03 24.49
CA PRO A 138 -9.52 27.96 24.16
C PRO A 138 -10.14 28.10 22.77
N PHE A 139 -10.49 29.31 22.36
CA PHE A 139 -11.07 29.56 21.03
C PHE A 139 -10.17 29.06 19.90
N ARG A 140 -8.87 29.38 19.96
CA ARG A 140 -7.89 29.01 18.94
C ARG A 140 -7.65 27.51 18.87
N TRP A 141 -7.61 26.84 20.01
CA TRP A 141 -7.51 25.37 20.06
C TRP A 141 -8.75 24.70 19.47
N ASN A 142 -9.95 25.16 19.84
CA ASN A 142 -11.19 24.62 19.27
C ASN A 142 -11.29 24.86 17.77
N PHE A 143 -10.87 26.03 17.28
CA PHE A 143 -10.79 26.30 15.84
C PHE A 143 -9.86 25.32 15.13
N MET A 144 -8.65 25.11 15.67
CA MET A 144 -7.70 24.14 15.11
C MET A 144 -8.28 22.73 15.08
N PHE A 145 -8.92 22.28 16.17
CA PHE A 145 -9.57 20.98 16.23
C PHE A 145 -10.73 20.87 15.23
N CYS A 146 -11.54 21.92 15.05
CA CYS A 146 -12.59 21.94 14.03
C CYS A 146 -12.02 21.78 12.63
N VAL A 147 -10.92 22.48 12.29
CA VAL A 147 -10.27 22.37 10.98
C VAL A 147 -9.76 20.95 10.73
N ILE A 148 -9.06 20.36 11.70
CA ILE A 148 -8.53 18.99 11.58
C ILE A 148 -9.68 17.99 11.37
N ASN A 149 -10.74 18.07 12.17
CA ASN A 149 -11.89 17.18 12.03
C ASN A 149 -12.63 17.40 10.71
N ALA A 150 -12.75 18.65 10.22
CA ALA A 150 -13.34 18.95 8.91
C ALA A 150 -12.53 18.35 7.74
N VAL A 151 -11.19 18.39 7.81
CA VAL A 151 -10.33 17.72 6.82
C VAL A 151 -10.56 16.20 6.84
N HIS A 152 -10.63 15.58 8.01
CA HIS A 152 -10.91 14.14 8.12
C HIS A 152 -12.29 13.77 7.54
N ILE A 153 -13.33 14.57 7.80
CA ILE A 153 -14.66 14.40 7.18
C ILE A 153 -14.53 14.46 5.66
N GLY A 154 -13.82 15.46 5.13
CA GLY A 154 -13.59 15.60 3.69
C GLY A 154 -12.89 14.38 3.08
N LEU A 155 -11.85 13.84 3.74
CA LEU A 155 -11.15 12.63 3.30
C LEU A 155 -12.05 11.39 3.31
N ILE A 156 -12.85 11.20 4.37
CA ILE A 156 -13.79 10.07 4.48
C ILE A 156 -14.87 10.17 3.40
N LEU A 157 -15.46 11.35 3.19
CA LEU A 157 -16.48 11.56 2.16
C LEU A 157 -15.93 11.44 0.74
N ASP A 158 -14.68 11.84 0.50
CA ASP A 158 -14.02 11.63 -0.80
C ASP A 158 -13.83 10.13 -1.07
N LEU A 159 -13.41 9.36 -0.07
CA LEU A 159 -13.31 7.90 -0.16
C LEU A 159 -14.68 7.25 -0.42
N GLU A 160 -15.72 7.66 0.30
CA GLU A 160 -17.09 7.18 0.06
C GLU A 160 -17.61 7.52 -1.34
N ARG A 161 -17.35 8.74 -1.83
CA ARG A 161 -17.73 9.16 -3.19
C ARG A 161 -17.03 8.33 -4.26
N ARG A 162 -15.73 8.06 -4.07
CA ARG A 162 -14.97 7.17 -4.96
C ARG A 162 -15.49 5.74 -4.93
N SER A 163 -15.90 5.25 -3.75
CA SER A 163 -16.52 3.93 -3.59
C SER A 163 -17.89 3.85 -4.27
N LYS A 164 -18.71 4.91 -4.21
CA LYS A 164 -20.03 4.95 -4.88
C LYS A 164 -19.96 4.99 -6.41
N ASN A 165 -18.81 5.34 -6.97
CA ASN A 165 -18.56 5.29 -8.42
C ASN A 165 -17.98 3.95 -8.89
N ILE A 166 -17.81 2.98 -7.99
CA ILE A 166 -17.44 1.62 -8.40
C ILE A 166 -18.59 1.01 -9.23
N SER A 167 -18.27 0.53 -10.43
CA SER A 167 -19.22 -0.26 -11.22
C SER A 167 -19.61 -1.53 -10.45
N ARG A 168 -20.84 -2.03 -10.61
CA ARG A 168 -21.28 -3.30 -9.97
C ARG A 168 -20.28 -4.44 -10.20
N ALA A 169 -19.62 -4.46 -11.35
CA ALA A 169 -18.57 -5.43 -11.68
C ALA A 169 -17.34 -5.34 -10.76
N GLU A 170 -16.88 -4.13 -10.40
CA GLU A 170 -15.70 -3.97 -9.53
C GLU A 170 -16.04 -4.25 -8.06
N ALA A 171 -17.28 -4.03 -7.62
CA ALA A 171 -17.75 -4.45 -6.29
C ALA A 171 -17.85 -5.98 -6.20
N GLN A 172 -18.44 -6.63 -7.20
CA GLN A 172 -18.52 -8.10 -7.26
C GLN A 172 -17.14 -8.76 -7.24
N LEU A 173 -16.17 -8.17 -7.92
CA LEU A 173 -14.80 -8.66 -7.93
C LEU A 173 -14.13 -8.60 -6.55
N TYR A 174 -14.46 -7.58 -5.73
CA TYR A 174 -14.01 -7.51 -4.34
C TYR A 174 -14.57 -8.68 -3.52
N ASP A 175 -15.89 -8.85 -3.54
CA ASP A 175 -16.60 -9.83 -2.73
C ASP A 175 -16.17 -11.26 -3.06
N THR A 176 -15.90 -11.55 -4.35
CA THR A 176 -15.59 -12.89 -4.84
C THR A 176 -14.10 -13.26 -4.75
N VAL A 177 -13.20 -12.31 -5.03
CA VAL A 177 -11.75 -12.58 -5.12
C VAL A 177 -10.99 -12.14 -3.89
N PHE A 178 -11.29 -10.96 -3.35
CA PHE A 178 -10.42 -10.28 -2.39
C PHE A 178 -10.96 -10.30 -0.95
N PHE A 179 -12.28 -10.36 -0.74
CA PHE A 179 -12.88 -10.38 0.60
C PHE A 179 -12.36 -11.55 1.44
N ALA A 180 -12.35 -12.76 0.87
CA ALA A 180 -11.86 -13.97 1.54
C ALA A 180 -10.35 -13.94 1.87
N THR A 181 -9.59 -13.01 1.27
CA THR A 181 -8.15 -12.83 1.54
C THR A 181 -7.87 -11.93 2.72
N GLY A 182 -8.90 -11.28 3.29
CA GLY A 182 -8.76 -10.29 4.35
C GLY A 182 -8.31 -8.90 3.87
N LEU A 183 -8.34 -8.64 2.55
CA LEU A 183 -8.00 -7.33 1.99
C LEU A 183 -9.10 -6.32 2.33
N SER A 184 -8.73 -5.17 2.92
CA SER A 184 -9.70 -4.12 3.25
C SER A 184 -10.27 -3.47 1.98
N GLN A 185 -11.49 -2.96 2.03
CA GLN A 185 -12.11 -2.27 0.89
C GLN A 185 -11.29 -1.04 0.45
N VAL A 186 -10.70 -0.31 1.39
CA VAL A 186 -9.84 0.86 1.09
C VAL A 186 -8.57 0.43 0.34
N ASP A 187 -7.98 -0.69 0.73
CA ASP A 187 -6.79 -1.22 0.09
C ASP A 187 -7.08 -1.84 -1.28
N TYR A 188 -8.23 -2.48 -1.42
CA TYR A 188 -8.76 -2.89 -2.72
C TYR A 188 -8.96 -1.70 -3.67
N MET A 189 -9.46 -0.56 -3.19
CA MET A 189 -9.56 0.64 -4.01
C MET A 189 -8.22 1.16 -4.51
N LYS A 190 -7.16 1.08 -3.71
CA LYS A 190 -5.81 1.42 -4.17
C LYS A 190 -5.35 0.48 -5.28
N LEU A 191 -5.66 -0.81 -5.18
CA LEU A 191 -5.38 -1.80 -6.21
C LEU A 191 -6.15 -1.52 -7.51
N LEU A 192 -7.46 -1.22 -7.42
CA LEU A 192 -8.29 -0.84 -8.56
C LEU A 192 -7.75 0.41 -9.27
N ASN A 193 -7.36 1.44 -8.52
CA ASN A 193 -6.85 2.70 -9.07
C ASN A 193 -5.53 2.54 -9.85
N ARG A 194 -4.77 1.46 -9.63
CA ARG A 194 -3.57 1.12 -10.42
C ARG A 194 -3.88 0.21 -11.60
N GLY A 195 -5.11 -0.27 -11.71
CA GLY A 195 -5.60 -1.11 -12.79
C GLY A 195 -6.53 -0.37 -13.74
N LYS A 196 -6.90 -1.03 -14.84
CA LYS A 196 -7.92 -0.56 -15.76
C LYS A 196 -8.79 -1.71 -16.26
N PHE A 197 -10.09 -1.49 -16.34
CA PHE A 197 -10.99 -2.44 -17.00
C PHE A 197 -10.91 -2.27 -18.51
N VAL A 198 -10.78 -3.39 -19.22
CA VAL A 198 -10.71 -3.44 -20.68
C VAL A 198 -11.56 -4.60 -21.17
N LYS A 199 -12.39 -4.33 -22.19
CA LYS A 199 -13.22 -5.32 -22.86
C LYS A 199 -12.50 -5.89 -24.08
N PHE A 200 -12.60 -7.20 -24.25
CA PHE A 200 -12.01 -7.98 -25.33
C PHE A 200 -13.10 -8.73 -26.09
N LYS A 201 -12.86 -8.90 -27.39
CA LYS A 201 -13.70 -9.67 -28.31
C LYS A 201 -13.20 -11.11 -28.39
N VAL A 202 -14.08 -12.00 -28.84
CA VAL A 202 -13.73 -13.39 -29.13
C VAL A 202 -12.60 -13.43 -30.16
N GLY A 203 -11.58 -14.25 -29.91
CA GLY A 203 -10.37 -14.36 -30.74
C GLY A 203 -9.23 -13.41 -30.36
N ASP A 204 -9.48 -12.40 -29.52
CA ASP A 204 -8.39 -11.56 -28.99
C ASP A 204 -7.43 -12.42 -28.15
N LYS A 205 -6.12 -12.12 -28.22
CA LYS A 205 -5.09 -12.80 -27.44
C LYS A 205 -4.63 -11.93 -26.27
N LEU A 206 -4.78 -12.43 -25.04
CA LEU A 206 -4.26 -11.77 -23.84
C LEU A 206 -2.75 -11.93 -23.72
N THR A 207 -2.25 -13.13 -24.03
CA THR A 207 -0.82 -13.45 -24.08
C THR A 207 -0.55 -14.37 -25.27
N VAL A 208 0.68 -14.33 -25.79
CA VAL A 208 1.16 -15.25 -26.82
C VAL A 208 2.38 -15.97 -26.27
N GLU A 209 2.40 -17.30 -26.39
CA GLU A 209 3.49 -18.15 -25.91
C GLU A 209 4.84 -17.69 -26.48
N GLY A 210 5.88 -17.70 -25.63
CA GLY A 210 7.24 -17.26 -25.99
C GLY A 210 7.42 -15.74 -26.10
N THR A 211 6.34 -14.96 -26.19
CA THR A 211 6.40 -13.49 -26.29
C THR A 211 6.46 -12.82 -24.93
N SER A 212 7.09 -11.64 -24.89
CA SER A 212 7.21 -10.84 -23.68
C SER A 212 5.85 -10.26 -23.26
N ASN A 213 5.45 -10.53 -22.02
CA ASN A 213 4.25 -9.98 -21.40
C ASN A 213 4.60 -9.15 -20.17
N ASN A 214 4.07 -7.93 -20.13
CA ASN A 214 4.25 -6.95 -19.05
C ASN A 214 2.93 -6.61 -18.32
N ARG A 215 1.92 -7.47 -18.47
CA ARG A 215 0.58 -7.23 -17.93
C ARG A 215 0.11 -8.41 -17.10
N VAL A 216 -0.60 -8.08 -16.03
CA VAL A 216 -1.35 -9.03 -15.21
C VAL A 216 -2.83 -8.74 -15.46
N TYR A 217 -3.58 -9.79 -15.73
CA TYR A 217 -5.00 -9.72 -16.00
C TYR A 217 -5.76 -10.47 -14.90
N LEU A 218 -6.92 -9.96 -14.51
CA LEU A 218 -7.92 -10.67 -13.74
C LEU A 218 -9.23 -10.65 -14.54
N ILE A 219 -9.73 -11.81 -14.91
CA ILE A 219 -10.96 -11.94 -15.70
C ILE A 219 -12.13 -11.57 -14.77
N ALA A 220 -12.77 -10.44 -15.01
CA ALA A 220 -13.93 -10.01 -14.23
C ALA A 220 -15.20 -10.71 -14.73
N HIS A 221 -15.39 -10.74 -16.06
CA HIS A 221 -16.49 -11.42 -16.71
C HIS A 221 -16.04 -12.09 -18.01
N GLY A 222 -16.64 -13.24 -18.35
CA GLY A 222 -16.35 -13.96 -19.59
C GLY A 222 -15.44 -15.17 -19.39
N GLY A 223 -14.58 -15.43 -20.39
CA GLY A 223 -13.75 -16.63 -20.39
C GLY A 223 -12.74 -16.69 -21.53
N ALA A 224 -11.71 -17.49 -21.33
CA ALA A 224 -10.61 -17.67 -22.25
C ALA A 224 -10.17 -19.14 -22.30
N LYS A 225 -9.38 -19.50 -23.30
CA LYS A 225 -8.72 -20.80 -23.39
C LYS A 225 -7.21 -20.63 -23.30
N VAL A 226 -6.54 -21.60 -22.68
CA VAL A 226 -5.09 -21.62 -22.54
C VAL A 226 -4.52 -22.69 -23.46
N ILE A 227 -3.64 -22.26 -24.35
CA ILE A 227 -2.99 -23.08 -25.37
C ILE A 227 -1.49 -23.10 -25.08
N VAL A 228 -0.91 -24.28 -25.03
CA VAL A 228 0.54 -24.51 -24.85
C VAL A 228 1.00 -25.47 -25.94
N ASN A 229 2.04 -25.11 -26.68
CA ASN A 229 2.51 -25.90 -27.84
C ASN A 229 1.37 -26.25 -28.82
N ASP A 230 0.54 -25.27 -29.15
CA ASP A 230 -0.64 -25.39 -30.02
C ASP A 230 -1.74 -26.37 -29.56
N LYS A 231 -1.64 -26.91 -28.35
CA LYS A 231 -2.66 -27.78 -27.75
C LYS A 231 -3.46 -27.03 -26.69
N LEU A 232 -4.78 -27.22 -26.71
CA LEU A 232 -5.68 -26.74 -25.66
C LEU A 232 -5.37 -27.49 -24.35
N VAL A 233 -4.99 -26.77 -23.30
CA VAL A 233 -4.69 -27.37 -22.00
C VAL A 233 -5.88 -27.26 -21.05
N TYR A 234 -6.47 -26.07 -20.93
CA TYR A 234 -7.64 -25.83 -20.08
C TYR A 234 -8.32 -24.51 -20.43
N GLU A 235 -9.53 -24.32 -19.92
CA GLU A 235 -10.29 -23.07 -20.04
C GLU A 235 -10.20 -22.25 -18.75
N LEU A 236 -10.18 -20.93 -18.91
CA LEU A 236 -10.25 -19.94 -17.86
C LEU A 236 -11.67 -19.38 -17.76
N SER A 237 -12.18 -19.35 -16.55
CA SER A 237 -13.44 -18.71 -16.19
C SER A 237 -13.22 -17.35 -15.51
N GLU A 238 -14.32 -16.71 -15.13
CA GLU A 238 -14.31 -15.53 -14.28
C GLU A 238 -13.50 -15.74 -12.99
N HIS A 239 -12.97 -14.64 -12.45
CA HIS A 239 -12.20 -14.57 -11.21
C HIS A 239 -10.83 -15.25 -11.24
N GLN A 240 -10.31 -15.54 -12.44
CA GLN A 240 -8.99 -16.15 -12.61
C GLN A 240 -7.97 -15.16 -13.14
N PHE A 241 -6.71 -15.31 -12.68
CA PHE A 241 -5.61 -14.46 -13.10
C PHE A 241 -4.97 -14.96 -14.40
N VAL A 242 -4.34 -14.06 -15.15
CA VAL A 242 -3.45 -14.38 -16.27
C VAL A 242 -2.21 -13.51 -16.17
N GLY A 243 -1.03 -14.06 -16.42
CA GLY A 243 0.24 -13.32 -16.32
C GLY A 243 0.73 -13.11 -14.89
N GLU A 244 0.17 -13.83 -13.92
CA GLU A 244 0.52 -13.84 -12.49
C GLU A 244 1.92 -14.42 -12.19
N MET A 245 2.54 -15.01 -13.21
CA MET A 245 3.81 -15.72 -13.13
C MET A 245 4.92 -14.87 -12.49
N GLY A 246 5.71 -15.44 -11.57
CA GLY A 246 6.68 -14.71 -10.75
C GLY A 246 6.03 -14.10 -9.51
N ILE A 247 4.96 -13.31 -9.67
CA ILE A 247 4.24 -12.69 -8.53
C ILE A 247 3.62 -13.75 -7.63
N ALA A 248 3.07 -14.80 -8.25
CA ALA A 248 2.41 -15.90 -7.56
C ALA A 248 3.33 -16.68 -6.61
N VAL A 249 4.62 -16.78 -6.97
CA VAL A 249 5.64 -17.48 -6.16
C VAL A 249 6.35 -16.53 -5.19
N GLY A 250 5.89 -15.28 -5.09
CA GLY A 250 6.45 -14.25 -4.22
C GLY A 250 7.62 -13.47 -4.83
N LEU A 251 8.04 -13.79 -6.05
CA LEU A 251 9.06 -13.05 -6.77
C LEU A 251 8.42 -11.78 -7.33
N ARG A 252 8.68 -10.64 -6.68
CA ARG A 252 8.20 -9.31 -7.08
C ARG A 252 8.92 -8.79 -8.33
N ILE A 253 8.98 -9.61 -9.38
CA ILE A 253 9.61 -9.29 -10.66
C ILE A 253 8.78 -8.21 -11.33
N SER A 254 9.34 -7.00 -11.45
CA SER A 254 8.71 -5.83 -12.07
C SER A 254 8.85 -5.84 -13.60
N THR A 255 9.80 -6.62 -14.13
CA THR A 255 10.08 -6.71 -15.57
C THR A 255 9.12 -7.63 -16.31
N SER A 256 9.11 -7.48 -17.63
CA SER A 256 8.31 -8.32 -18.52
C SER A 256 8.85 -9.76 -18.54
N LEU A 257 7.95 -10.75 -18.45
CA LEU A 257 8.32 -12.17 -18.57
C LEU A 257 7.83 -12.74 -19.90
N LYS A 258 8.57 -13.70 -20.44
CA LYS A 258 8.06 -14.51 -21.55
C LYS A 258 6.86 -15.32 -21.09
N SER A 259 5.79 -15.29 -21.86
CA SER A 259 4.56 -16.03 -21.55
C SER A 259 4.79 -17.52 -21.79
N ALA A 260 4.48 -18.35 -20.79
CA ALA A 260 4.57 -19.82 -20.91
C ALA A 260 3.40 -20.44 -21.69
N ALA A 261 2.39 -19.65 -22.05
CA ALA A 261 1.20 -20.10 -22.76
C ALA A 261 0.56 -18.94 -23.55
N SER A 262 -0.12 -19.31 -24.62
CA SER A 262 -1.04 -18.41 -25.32
C SER A 262 -2.40 -18.44 -24.64
N VAL A 263 -3.00 -17.27 -24.42
CA VAL A 263 -4.34 -17.16 -23.85
C VAL A 263 -5.23 -16.40 -24.81
N GLU A 264 -6.26 -17.06 -25.30
CA GLU A 264 -7.18 -16.54 -26.33
C GLU A 264 -8.60 -16.45 -25.78
N ILE A 265 -9.28 -15.34 -26.04
CA ILE A 265 -10.62 -15.07 -25.55
C ILE A 265 -11.65 -15.93 -26.29
N THR A 266 -12.50 -16.64 -25.53
CA THR A 266 -13.54 -17.53 -26.08
C THR A 266 -14.94 -16.94 -26.02
N LYS A 267 -15.17 -15.98 -25.12
CA LYS A 267 -16.43 -15.25 -24.94
C LYS A 267 -16.14 -13.76 -24.79
N PRO A 268 -17.05 -12.83 -25.11
CA PRO A 268 -16.85 -11.41 -24.81
C PRO A 268 -16.43 -11.25 -23.34
N THR A 269 -15.23 -10.72 -23.12
CA THR A 269 -14.54 -10.81 -21.82
C THR A 269 -14.15 -9.43 -21.36
N GLU A 270 -14.33 -9.14 -20.08
CA GLU A 270 -13.86 -7.93 -19.44
C GLU A 270 -12.80 -8.29 -18.40
N CYS A 271 -11.62 -7.70 -18.52
CA CYS A 271 -10.50 -7.94 -17.63
C CYS A 271 -10.13 -6.67 -16.89
N LEU A 272 -9.81 -6.81 -15.60
CA LEU A 272 -9.03 -5.82 -14.87
C LEU A 272 -7.54 -6.06 -15.18
N ILE A 273 -6.87 -5.02 -15.67
CA ILE A 273 -5.48 -5.11 -16.16
C ILE A 273 -4.58 -4.20 -15.35
N TRP A 274 -3.47 -4.73 -14.88
CA TRP A 274 -2.36 -3.95 -14.34
C TRP A 274 -1.12 -4.08 -15.22
N THR A 275 -0.38 -2.99 -15.40
CA THR A 275 1.02 -3.08 -15.82
C THR A 275 1.85 -3.63 -14.68
N ARG A 276 2.78 -4.54 -14.96
CA ARG A 276 3.50 -5.25 -13.92
C ARG A 276 4.31 -4.35 -13.01
N GLY A 277 5.08 -3.40 -13.56
CA GLY A 277 5.84 -2.42 -12.76
C GLY A 277 4.96 -1.69 -11.75
N ALA A 278 3.89 -1.03 -12.22
CA ALA A 278 2.98 -0.29 -11.34
C ALA A 278 2.27 -1.17 -10.29
N LEU A 279 2.01 -2.44 -10.62
CA LEU A 279 1.48 -3.40 -9.64
C LEU A 279 2.53 -3.69 -8.58
N ILE A 280 3.76 -4.05 -8.97
CA ILE A 280 4.84 -4.36 -8.05
C ILE A 280 5.14 -3.17 -7.14
N ASP A 281 5.23 -1.95 -7.68
CA ASP A 281 5.44 -0.74 -6.89
C ASP A 281 4.36 -0.61 -5.80
N LEU A 282 3.09 -0.83 -6.14
CA LEU A 282 1.99 -0.80 -5.17
C LEU A 282 2.12 -1.87 -4.09
N LEU A 283 2.50 -3.10 -4.46
CA LEU A 283 2.68 -4.20 -3.51
C LEU A 283 3.87 -3.95 -2.57
N GLU A 284 4.94 -3.32 -3.05
CA GLU A 284 6.09 -2.95 -2.23
C GLU A 284 5.79 -1.78 -1.28
N GLU A 285 5.04 -0.78 -1.75
CA GLU A 285 4.58 0.36 -0.96
C GLU A 285 3.60 -0.06 0.15
N ASN A 286 2.76 -1.07 -0.08
CA ASN A 286 1.65 -1.45 0.79
C ASN A 286 1.68 -2.96 1.12
N PRO A 287 2.33 -3.37 2.23
CA PRO A 287 2.48 -4.78 2.61
C PRO A 287 1.17 -5.55 2.80
N ASP A 288 0.09 -4.88 3.23
CA ASP A 288 -1.20 -5.52 3.43
C ASP A 288 -1.93 -5.77 2.10
N ILE A 289 -1.77 -4.88 1.10
CA ILE A 289 -2.19 -5.14 -0.28
C ILE A 289 -1.41 -6.33 -0.83
N ALA A 290 -0.10 -6.38 -0.61
CA ALA A 290 0.75 -7.47 -1.06
C ALA A 290 0.29 -8.84 -0.55
N LYS A 291 -0.04 -8.93 0.75
CA LYS A 291 -0.54 -10.17 1.36
C LYS A 291 -1.88 -10.57 0.75
N GLY A 292 -2.84 -9.65 0.69
CA GLY A 292 -4.17 -9.94 0.14
C GLY A 292 -4.12 -10.35 -1.33
N PHE A 293 -3.36 -9.63 -2.14
CA PHE A 293 -3.15 -9.97 -3.56
C PHE A 293 -2.48 -11.33 -3.73
N GLN A 294 -1.43 -11.62 -2.96
CA GLN A 294 -0.73 -12.90 -3.04
C GLN A 294 -1.60 -14.09 -2.60
N ALA A 295 -2.44 -13.90 -1.59
CA ALA A 295 -3.45 -14.89 -1.19
C ALA A 295 -4.47 -15.13 -2.30
N ALA A 296 -4.99 -14.07 -2.96
CA ALA A 296 -5.91 -14.20 -4.09
C ALA A 296 -5.30 -15.03 -5.24
N VAL A 297 -4.06 -14.71 -5.62
CA VAL A 297 -3.34 -15.43 -6.68
C VAL A 297 -3.08 -16.90 -6.28
N SER A 298 -2.74 -17.15 -5.03
CA SER A 298 -2.49 -18.50 -4.52
C SER A 298 -3.76 -19.37 -4.55
N LEU A 299 -4.92 -18.79 -4.18
CA LEU A 299 -6.21 -19.47 -4.28
C LEU A 299 -6.59 -19.79 -5.74
N ASP A 300 -6.35 -18.85 -6.66
CA ASP A 300 -6.58 -19.10 -8.09
C ASP A 300 -5.66 -20.20 -8.65
N LEU A 301 -4.37 -20.18 -8.31
CA LEU A 301 -3.44 -21.24 -8.71
C LEU A 301 -3.88 -22.61 -8.18
N ALA A 302 -4.34 -22.69 -6.94
CA ALA A 302 -4.87 -23.93 -6.38
C ALA A 302 -6.09 -24.43 -7.18
N ARG A 303 -7.02 -23.55 -7.55
CA ARG A 303 -8.17 -23.89 -8.41
C ARG A 303 -7.74 -24.38 -9.79
N LYS A 304 -6.80 -23.68 -10.44
CA LYS A 304 -6.24 -24.08 -11.74
C LYS A 304 -5.57 -25.46 -11.68
N ALA A 305 -4.82 -25.74 -10.62
CA ALA A 305 -4.16 -27.03 -10.43
C ALA A 305 -5.15 -28.19 -10.23
N LEU A 306 -6.28 -27.93 -9.56
CA LEU A 306 -7.36 -28.92 -9.41
C LEU A 306 -8.11 -29.15 -10.73
N ASN A 307 -8.47 -28.08 -11.43
CA ASN A 307 -9.21 -28.17 -12.70
C ASN A 307 -8.38 -28.80 -13.84
N GLY A 308 -7.06 -28.60 -13.82
CA GLY A 308 -6.14 -29.22 -14.79
C GLY A 308 -5.97 -30.73 -14.65
N ARG A 309 -6.48 -31.36 -13.58
CA ARG A 309 -6.43 -32.82 -13.38
C ARG A 309 -7.64 -33.58 -13.95
N GLY A 310 -8.62 -32.88 -14.54
CA GLY A 310 -10.00 -33.38 -14.66
C GLY A 310 -10.59 -33.65 -16.04
N LYS A 311 -9.86 -33.59 -17.17
CA LYS A 311 -10.40 -34.02 -18.47
C LYS A 311 -9.38 -34.88 -19.23
N PRO A 312 -9.58 -36.21 -19.33
CA PRO A 312 -9.00 -36.96 -20.43
C PRO A 312 -9.67 -36.46 -21.70
N SER A 313 -8.87 -35.93 -22.63
CA SER A 313 -9.32 -35.72 -24.01
C SER A 313 -9.69 -37.08 -24.58
N SER A 314 -10.97 -37.25 -24.91
CA SER A 314 -11.49 -38.41 -25.62
C SER A 314 -10.70 -38.60 -26.92
N GLU A 315 -10.22 -39.82 -27.12
CA GLU A 315 -9.87 -40.44 -28.41
C GLU A 315 -8.78 -39.75 -29.22
N ASP A 316 -7.52 -40.01 -28.85
CA ASP A 316 -6.58 -40.75 -29.70
C ASP A 316 -5.22 -40.93 -28.99
N GLY A 317 -4.82 -42.19 -28.79
CA GLY A 317 -3.43 -42.66 -28.69
C GLY A 317 -2.45 -41.97 -27.72
N ALA A 318 -2.08 -42.70 -26.66
CA ALA A 318 -0.86 -42.51 -25.84
C ALA A 318 -0.80 -41.23 -24.99
N ASP A 319 -1.50 -41.25 -23.85
CA ASP A 319 -1.45 -40.16 -22.86
C ASP A 319 -0.08 -40.13 -22.14
N GLN A 320 0.78 -39.24 -22.61
CA GLN A 320 2.06 -38.90 -22.01
C GLN A 320 1.87 -37.99 -20.77
N PRO A 321 2.51 -38.27 -19.62
CA PRO A 321 2.55 -37.38 -18.44
C PRO A 321 3.25 -36.02 -18.66
N HIS A 322 3.66 -35.69 -19.90
CA HIS A 322 4.67 -34.67 -20.19
C HIS A 322 4.13 -33.23 -20.37
N THR A 323 2.84 -33.03 -20.59
CA THR A 323 2.29 -31.68 -20.89
C THR A 323 2.31 -30.73 -19.69
N MET A 324 2.03 -31.24 -18.48
CA MET A 324 2.04 -30.44 -17.25
C MET A 324 3.47 -30.10 -16.79
N ASN A 325 4.43 -31.00 -17.03
CA ASN A 325 5.87 -30.73 -16.84
C ASN A 325 6.37 -29.64 -17.79
N SER A 326 5.94 -29.66 -19.06
CA SER A 326 6.35 -28.66 -20.06
C SER A 326 5.97 -27.23 -19.67
N ARG A 327 4.75 -27.01 -19.16
CA ARG A 327 4.33 -25.68 -18.69
C ARG A 327 5.11 -25.22 -17.46
N ASN A 328 5.23 -26.07 -16.44
CA ASN A 328 5.96 -25.71 -15.21
C ASN A 328 7.43 -25.40 -15.52
N PHE A 329 8.01 -26.15 -16.46
CA PHE A 329 9.35 -25.92 -16.98
C PHE A 329 9.45 -24.59 -17.72
N ALA A 330 8.54 -24.29 -18.65
CA ALA A 330 8.50 -23.00 -19.35
C ALA A 330 8.32 -21.83 -18.37
N GLN A 331 7.54 -22.02 -17.30
CA GLN A 331 7.42 -21.05 -16.23
C GLN A 331 8.75 -20.86 -15.49
N TYR A 332 9.37 -21.95 -15.09
CA TYR A 332 10.66 -21.91 -14.44
C TYR A 332 11.71 -21.15 -15.27
N VAL A 333 11.76 -21.45 -16.57
CA VAL A 333 12.66 -20.82 -17.54
C VAL A 333 12.47 -19.31 -17.58
N ALA A 334 11.24 -18.80 -17.66
CA ALA A 334 11.02 -17.37 -17.73
C ALA A 334 11.35 -16.67 -16.40
N ILE A 335 10.98 -17.26 -15.26
CA ILE A 335 11.34 -16.72 -13.93
C ILE A 335 12.86 -16.66 -13.75
N LEU A 336 13.56 -17.76 -14.05
CA LEU A 336 15.01 -17.85 -13.97
C LEU A 336 15.66 -16.80 -14.87
N THR A 337 15.18 -16.66 -16.12
CA THR A 337 15.71 -15.67 -17.07
C THR A 337 15.59 -14.24 -16.54
N ALA A 338 14.49 -13.89 -15.85
CA ALA A 338 14.33 -12.56 -15.30
C ALA A 338 15.21 -12.31 -14.06
N ILE A 339 15.34 -13.29 -13.16
CA ILE A 339 16.23 -13.15 -11.99
C ILE A 339 17.67 -12.95 -12.46
N LEU A 340 18.13 -13.74 -13.44
CA LEU A 340 19.51 -13.68 -13.93
C LEU A 340 19.82 -12.45 -14.79
N SER A 341 18.83 -11.62 -15.10
CA SER A 341 18.96 -10.54 -16.10
C SER A 341 19.81 -9.37 -15.63
N ASP A 342 19.90 -9.12 -14.32
CA ASP A 342 20.69 -8.02 -13.74
C ASP A 342 22.11 -8.44 -13.31
N GLY A 343 22.47 -9.71 -13.52
CA GLY A 343 23.78 -10.25 -13.17
C GLY A 343 23.96 -10.57 -11.69
N LYS A 344 22.91 -10.42 -10.85
CA LYS A 344 22.93 -10.71 -9.42
C LYS A 344 21.76 -11.63 -9.06
N THR A 345 21.87 -12.36 -7.96
CA THR A 345 20.76 -13.14 -7.42
C THR A 345 20.70 -12.99 -5.92
N LEU A 346 19.55 -12.61 -5.39
CA LEU A 346 19.35 -12.44 -3.96
C LEU A 346 19.12 -13.79 -3.27
N PRO A 347 19.52 -13.97 -1.99
CA PRO A 347 19.30 -15.22 -1.26
C PRO A 347 17.83 -15.66 -1.23
N HIS A 348 16.90 -14.70 -1.14
CA HIS A 348 15.48 -15.00 -1.16
C HIS A 348 15.00 -15.53 -2.53
N GLU A 349 15.52 -14.99 -3.63
CA GLU A 349 15.18 -15.43 -4.98
C GLU A 349 15.64 -16.87 -5.23
N ARG A 350 16.86 -17.20 -4.79
CA ARG A 350 17.38 -18.57 -4.84
C ARG A 350 16.55 -19.55 -4.03
N ASN A 351 16.12 -19.16 -2.83
CA ASN A 351 15.24 -19.99 -2.00
C ASN A 351 13.89 -20.24 -2.68
N ILE A 352 13.31 -19.24 -3.34
CA ILE A 352 12.07 -19.41 -4.11
C ILE A 352 12.30 -20.33 -5.30
N LEU A 353 13.36 -20.14 -6.08
CA LEU A 353 13.71 -21.00 -7.22
C LEU A 353 13.92 -22.46 -6.77
N LYS A 354 14.60 -22.69 -5.65
CA LYS A 354 14.82 -24.02 -5.07
C LYS A 354 13.49 -24.67 -4.68
N ARG A 355 12.61 -23.93 -4.00
CA ARG A 355 11.27 -24.43 -3.65
C ARG A 355 10.43 -24.72 -4.88
N PHE A 356 10.50 -23.88 -5.91
CA PHE A 356 9.79 -24.09 -7.17
C PHE A 356 10.26 -25.37 -7.85
N ARG A 357 11.59 -25.55 -7.99
CA ARG A 357 12.18 -26.76 -8.57
C ARG A 357 11.72 -28.02 -7.83
N TYR A 358 11.74 -27.99 -6.50
CA TYR A 358 11.27 -29.10 -5.67
C TYR A 358 9.79 -29.43 -5.90
N LEU A 359 8.92 -28.41 -5.89
CA LEU A 359 7.47 -28.61 -6.07
C LEU A 359 7.08 -29.08 -7.48
N HIS A 360 7.88 -28.71 -8.49
CA HIS A 360 7.60 -28.99 -9.89
C HIS A 360 8.51 -30.07 -10.49
N LEU A 361 9.28 -30.78 -9.65
CA LEU A 361 10.16 -31.88 -10.04
C LEU A 361 11.13 -31.53 -11.18
N ILE A 362 11.71 -30.33 -11.11
CA ILE A 362 12.72 -29.87 -12.08
C ILE A 362 14.08 -30.38 -11.61
N GLU A 363 14.74 -31.20 -12.44
CA GLU A 363 16.01 -31.81 -12.09
C GLU A 363 17.15 -30.80 -11.98
N ASP A 364 18.15 -31.13 -11.16
CA ASP A 364 19.35 -30.32 -10.99
C ASP A 364 20.13 -30.22 -12.32
N SER A 365 20.16 -31.30 -13.09
CA SER A 365 20.77 -31.36 -14.43
C SER A 365 20.16 -30.33 -15.40
N GLU A 366 18.84 -30.19 -15.39
CA GLU A 366 18.12 -29.23 -16.21
C GLU A 366 18.35 -27.80 -15.76
N HIS A 367 18.38 -27.56 -14.45
CA HIS A 367 18.70 -26.26 -13.88
C HIS A 367 20.11 -25.80 -14.28
N SER A 368 21.13 -26.63 -14.06
CA SER A 368 22.52 -26.32 -14.40
C SER A 368 22.68 -26.08 -15.91
N ARG A 369 21.98 -26.85 -16.75
CA ARG A 369 21.91 -26.59 -18.20
C ARG A 369 21.35 -25.19 -18.49
N LEU A 370 20.23 -24.81 -17.88
CA LEU A 370 19.60 -23.50 -18.09
C LEU A 370 20.46 -22.33 -17.59
N LEU A 371 21.22 -22.51 -16.49
CA LEU A 371 22.22 -21.53 -16.04
C LEU A 371 23.31 -21.35 -17.09
N LYS A 372 23.88 -22.46 -17.58
CA LYS A 372 24.96 -22.44 -18.57
C LYS A 372 24.54 -21.80 -19.88
N GLU A 373 23.33 -22.09 -20.38
CA GLU A 373 22.74 -21.44 -21.56
C GLU A 373 22.62 -19.91 -21.42
N ARG A 374 22.55 -19.40 -20.18
CA ARG A 374 22.44 -17.97 -19.85
C ARG A 374 23.77 -17.37 -19.41
N GLY A 375 24.86 -18.12 -19.59
CA GLY A 375 26.21 -17.69 -19.24
C GLY A 375 26.43 -17.52 -17.73
N TRP A 376 25.85 -18.41 -16.93
CA TRP A 376 26.08 -18.54 -15.49
C TRP A 376 26.65 -19.92 -15.16
N THR A 377 27.54 -20.01 -14.18
CA THR A 377 27.90 -21.28 -13.54
C THR A 377 27.06 -21.53 -12.28
N ASP A 378 26.98 -22.79 -11.82
CA ASP A 378 26.32 -23.12 -10.55
C ASP A 378 26.97 -22.40 -9.36
N GLU A 379 28.30 -22.25 -9.38
CA GLU A 379 29.04 -21.51 -8.35
C GLU A 379 28.70 -20.01 -8.35
N GLU A 380 28.64 -19.36 -9.52
CA GLU A 380 28.23 -17.96 -9.62
C GLU A 380 26.81 -17.73 -9.09
N PHE A 381 25.90 -18.66 -9.40
CA PHE A 381 24.53 -18.62 -8.91
C PHE A 381 24.47 -18.74 -7.38
N GLU A 382 25.16 -19.71 -6.79
CA GLU A 382 25.22 -19.86 -5.33
C GLU A 382 25.95 -18.71 -4.62
N ASN A 383 26.96 -18.12 -5.26
CA ASN A 383 27.67 -16.94 -4.75
C ASN A 383 26.83 -15.66 -4.86
N GLY A 384 25.90 -15.60 -5.81
CA GLY A 384 24.89 -14.53 -5.91
C GLY A 384 25.22 -13.38 -6.84
N ALA A 385 26.31 -13.49 -7.58
CA ALA A 385 26.68 -12.56 -8.63
C ALA A 385 27.66 -13.24 -9.57
N LYS A 386 27.70 -12.78 -10.83
CA LYS A 386 28.75 -13.19 -11.77
C LYS A 386 30.12 -12.80 -11.24
N GLU A 387 31.12 -13.62 -11.52
CA GLU A 387 32.49 -13.41 -11.02
C GLU A 387 33.08 -12.09 -11.55
N SER A 388 32.67 -11.68 -12.76
CA SER A 388 33.03 -10.40 -13.36
C SER A 388 32.52 -9.18 -12.56
N ILE A 389 31.34 -9.28 -11.96
CA ILE A 389 30.75 -8.21 -11.14
C ILE A 389 31.42 -8.18 -9.77
N LEU A 390 31.70 -9.35 -9.18
CA LEU A 390 32.40 -9.45 -7.90
C LEU A 390 33.81 -8.86 -7.98
N LYS A 391 34.55 -9.07 -9.07
CA LYS A 391 35.89 -8.49 -9.30
C LYS A 391 35.84 -6.96 -9.43
N GLN A 392 34.85 -6.41 -10.13
CA GLN A 392 34.67 -4.96 -10.25
C GLN A 392 34.35 -4.28 -8.90
N GLU A 393 33.54 -4.92 -8.04
CA GLU A 393 33.22 -4.41 -6.70
C GLU A 393 34.42 -4.50 -5.73
N GLN A 394 35.33 -5.45 -5.93
CA GLN A 394 36.57 -5.57 -5.16
C GLN A 394 37.62 -4.54 -5.58
N GLU A 395 37.73 -4.22 -6.87
CA GLU A 395 38.62 -3.19 -7.40
C GLU A 395 38.18 -1.77 -7.00
N GLN A 396 36.88 -1.49 -6.96
CA GLN A 396 36.35 -0.18 -6.51
C GLN A 396 36.46 0.06 -5.01
N ASN A 397 36.61 -1.00 -4.20
CA ASN A 397 36.75 -0.91 -2.74
C ASN A 397 38.21 -0.96 -2.26
N HIS A 398 39.20 -0.94 -3.16
CA HIS A 398 40.59 -0.78 -2.74
C HIS A 398 40.81 0.65 -2.21
N PRO A 399 41.25 0.82 -0.94
CA PRO A 399 41.54 2.14 -0.42
C PRO A 399 42.67 2.75 -1.26
N VAL A 400 42.41 3.94 -1.82
CA VAL A 400 43.44 4.79 -2.41
C VAL A 400 44.56 4.90 -1.38
N GLN A 401 45.72 4.33 -1.68
CA GLN A 401 46.89 4.48 -0.82
C GLN A 401 47.13 5.98 -0.61
N PRO A 402 47.33 6.46 0.63
CA PRO A 402 47.65 7.86 0.85
C PRO A 402 48.90 8.18 0.02
N ALA A 403 48.84 9.31 -0.69
CA ALA A 403 49.94 9.78 -1.53
C ALA A 403 51.26 9.75 -0.74
N PRO A 404 52.39 9.37 -1.35
CA PRO A 404 53.68 9.42 -0.68
C PRO A 404 53.92 10.85 -0.18
N ASP A 405 54.27 10.95 1.09
CA ASP A 405 54.61 12.19 1.77
C ASP A 405 55.80 12.84 1.05
N LEU A 406 55.53 13.94 0.36
CA LEU A 406 56.52 14.75 -0.38
C LEU A 406 57.19 15.79 0.53
N SER A 407 57.32 15.54 1.83
CA SER A 407 58.01 16.45 2.78
C SER A 407 59.55 16.35 2.77
N PHE A 408 60.17 15.75 1.75
CA PHE A 408 61.63 15.64 1.61
C PHE A 408 62.16 16.31 0.33
N PHE A 409 61.70 17.52 0.02
CA PHE A 409 62.42 18.46 -0.83
C PHE A 409 62.10 19.89 -0.36
N ASP A 410 62.86 20.36 0.63
CA ASP A 410 63.56 21.65 0.67
C ASP A 410 64.33 21.83 1.99
#